data_AF-A0A2T2TIW6-F1
#
_entry.id   AF-A0A2T2TIW6-F1
#
_cell.length_a   1.000
_cell.length_b   1.000
_cell.length_c   1.000
_cell.angle_alpha   90.00
_cell.angle_beta   90.00
_cell.angle_gamma   90.00
#
_symmetry.space_group_name_H-M   'P 1'
#
loop_
_entity.id
_entity.type
_entity.pdbx_description
1 polymer ?
#
loop_
_entity_poly.entity_id
_entity_poly.type
_entity_poly.pdbx_seq_one_letter_code
_entity_poly.pdbx_strand_id
1 'polypeptide(L)' 'GRLVRTLRRADLAGRTGAINWDGRDDAGDELRLGVYVIVLDAVDAESGHTASYEEPVVLARPLD' A
#
# COMPACT_ATOMS: atom_id res chain seq x y z
N GLY A 1 10.33 -3.24 9.18
CA GLY A 1 9.19 -2.49 9.76
C GLY A 1 8.16 -3.46 10.31
N ARG A 2 7.09 -2.97 10.94
CA ARG A 2 5.93 -3.79 11.33
C ARG A 2 4.87 -3.68 10.24
N LEU A 3 4.36 -4.81 9.74
CA LEU A 3 3.18 -4.80 8.85
C LEU A 3 1.98 -4.28 9.64
N VAL A 4 1.32 -3.26 9.10
CA VAL A 4 0.15 -2.64 9.74
C VAL A 4 -1.13 -2.80 8.95
N ARG A 5 -1.04 -3.01 7.63
CA ARG A 5 -2.20 -3.21 6.76
C ARG A 5 -1.82 -3.91 5.48
N THR A 6 -2.73 -4.72 4.96
CA THR A 6 -2.69 -5.21 3.58
C THR A 6 -3.71 -4.44 2.73
N LEU A 7 -3.26 -3.64 1.75
CA LEU A 7 -4.16 -2.80 0.93
C LEU A 7 -4.87 -3.58 -0.19
N ARG A 8 -4.19 -4.57 -0.78
CA ARG A 8 -4.68 -5.49 -1.81
C ARG A 8 -4.03 -6.85 -1.63
N ARG A 9 -4.73 -7.94 -1.95
CA ARG A 9 -4.20 -9.32 -1.82
C ARG A 9 -4.26 -10.03 -3.16
N ALA A 10 -3.12 -10.13 -3.84
CA ALA A 10 -2.96 -10.98 -5.04
C ALA A 10 -4.16 -10.89 -6.01
N ASP A 11 -4.69 -9.68 -6.19
CA ASP A 11 -5.87 -9.42 -7.01
C ASP A 11 -5.44 -9.11 -8.44
N LEU A 12 -6.24 -9.53 -9.43
CA LEU A 12 -6.02 -9.14 -10.82
C LEU A 12 -6.12 -7.63 -10.96
N ALA A 13 -5.06 -7.01 -11.46
CA ALA A 13 -5.00 -5.58 -11.73
C ALA A 13 -4.84 -5.33 -13.24
N GLY A 14 -5.32 -4.17 -13.70
CA GLY A 14 -5.06 -3.69 -15.06
C GLY A 14 -3.63 -3.17 -15.21
N ARG A 15 -3.30 -2.69 -16.42
CA ARG A 15 -1.98 -2.09 -16.72
C ARG A 15 -1.68 -0.84 -15.90
N THR A 16 -2.70 -0.14 -15.43
CA THR A 16 -2.62 1.04 -14.57
C THR A 16 -3.69 0.98 -13.50
N GLY A 17 -3.44 1.64 -12.37
CA GLY A 17 -4.37 1.70 -11.26
C GLY A 17 -3.88 2.61 -10.15
N ALA A 18 -4.74 2.81 -9.15
CA ALA A 18 -4.41 3.54 -7.94
C ALA A 18 -4.87 2.73 -6.71
N ILE A 19 -4.09 2.81 -5.64
CA ILE A 19 -4.43 2.26 -4.34
C ILE A 19 -4.49 3.42 -3.36
N ASN A 20 -5.66 3.64 -2.78
CA ASN A 20 -5.86 4.64 -1.74
C ASN A 20 -5.75 3.98 -0.37
N TRP A 21 -4.99 4.60 0.53
CA TRP A 21 -4.92 4.21 1.93
C TRP A 21 -5.42 5.36 2.80
N ASP A 22 -6.31 5.04 3.73
CA ASP A 22 -6.98 6.01 4.62
C ASP A 22 -6.22 6.25 5.94
N GLY A 23 -5.05 5.62 6.13
CA GLY A 23 -4.27 5.73 7.37
C GLY A 23 -4.74 4.82 8.51
N ARG A 24 -5.61 3.84 8.26
CA ARG A 24 -6.08 2.85 9.25
C ARG A 24 -5.38 1.50 9.06
N ASP A 25 -5.37 0.67 10.09
CA ASP A 25 -4.90 -0.71 10.03
C ASP A 25 -5.97 -1.69 9.50
N ASP A 26 -5.68 -2.99 9.52
CA ASP A 26 -6.62 -4.04 9.10
C ASP A 26 -7.85 -4.19 10.04
N ALA A 27 -7.78 -3.70 11.28
CA ALA A 27 -8.91 -3.67 12.22
C ALA A 27 -9.78 -2.41 12.05
N GLY A 28 -9.32 -1.44 11.25
CA GLY A 28 -9.96 -0.15 11.07
C GLY A 28 -9.53 0.90 12.09
N ASP A 29 -8.56 0.58 12.96
CA ASP A 29 -8.03 1.50 13.96
C ASP A 29 -7.11 2.54 13.30
N GLU A 30 -7.13 3.75 13.84
CA GLU A 30 -6.26 4.82 13.34
C GLU A 30 -4.81 4.56 13.69
N LEU A 31 -3.94 4.71 12.69
CA LEU A 31 -2.51 4.64 12.91
C LEU A 31 -1.93 5.99 13.33
N ARG A 32 -0.76 5.92 13.97
CA ARG A 32 -0.02 7.12 14.39
C ARG A 32 0.43 7.92 13.16
N LEU A 33 0.47 9.24 13.29
CA LEU A 33 1.07 10.09 12.27
C LEU A 33 2.56 9.78 12.13
N GLY A 34 3.07 9.84 10.90
CA GLY A 34 4.47 9.57 10.62
C GLY A 34 4.72 8.97 9.25
N VAL A 35 5.97 8.56 9.02
CA VAL A 35 6.40 7.92 7.77
C VAL A 35 6.07 6.44 7.81
N TYR A 36 5.48 5.97 6.73
CA TYR A 36 5.22 4.57 6.43
C TYR A 36 5.89 4.21 5.10
N VAL A 37 6.15 2.93 4.88
CA VAL A 37 6.64 2.43 3.59
C VAL A 37 5.56 1.54 3.00
N ILE A 38 5.15 1.83 1.77
CA ILE A 38 4.29 0.95 0.98
C ILE A 38 5.20 0.02 0.19
N VAL A 39 4.94 -1.28 0.30
CA VAL A 39 5.60 -2.32 -0.51
C VAL A 39 4.54 -2.89 -1.45
N LEU A 40 4.85 -2.92 -2.75
CA LEU A 40 4.01 -3.47 -3.79
C LEU A 40 4.81 -4.44 -4.65
N ASP A 41 4.35 -5.69 -4.69
CA ASP A 41 4.84 -6.69 -5.64
C ASP A 41 3.80 -6.91 -6.74
N ALA A 42 4.24 -6.85 -7.98
CA ALA A 42 3.41 -7.07 -9.17
C ALA A 42 3.99 -8.22 -10.00
N VAL A 43 3.10 -9.06 -10.53
CA VAL A 43 3.44 -10.16 -11.43
C VAL A 43 2.70 -9.97 -12.74
N ASP A 44 3.44 -9.87 -13.83
CA ASP A 44 2.87 -9.89 -15.16
C ASP A 44 2.34 -11.30 -15.47
N ALA A 45 1.03 -11.41 -15.73
CA ALA A 45 0.37 -12.71 -15.85
C ALA A 45 0.76 -13.50 -17.10
N GLU A 46 1.28 -12.84 -18.15
CA GLU A 46 1.65 -13.48 -19.41
C GLU A 46 3.11 -13.97 -19.39
N SER A 47 4.03 -13.09 -19.00
CA SER A 47 5.47 -13.37 -18.97
C SER A 47 5.96 -13.97 -17.66
N GLY A 48 5.19 -13.84 -16.57
CA GLY A 48 5.61 -14.19 -15.22
C GLY A 48 6.65 -13.23 -14.64
N HIS A 49 6.98 -12.13 -15.31
CA HIS A 49 7.93 -11.14 -14.82
C HIS A 49 7.42 -10.47 -13.55
N THR A 50 8.31 -10.26 -12.59
CA THR A 50 7.97 -9.66 -11.29
C THR A 50 8.63 -8.29 -11.15
N ALA A 51 7.89 -7.31 -10.64
CA ALA A 51 8.41 -6.01 -10.26
C ALA A 51 8.02 -5.68 -8.81
N SER A 52 8.97 -5.12 -8.06
CA SER A 52 8.76 -4.69 -6.68
C SER A 52 8.99 -3.20 -6.55
N TYR A 53 8.11 -2.54 -5.80
CA TYR A 53 8.16 -1.11 -5.53
C TYR A 53 8.11 -0.87 -4.03
N GLU A 54 8.97 0.02 -3.55
CA GLU A 54 8.99 0.47 -2.15
C GLU A 54 9.02 1.99 -2.12
N GLU A 55 7.97 2.61 -1.58
CA GLU A 55 7.85 4.06 -1.55
C GLU A 55 7.45 4.56 -0.15
N PRO A 56 8.16 5.57 0.39
CA PRO A 56 7.74 6.20 1.63
C PRO A 56 6.51 7.07 1.41
N VAL A 57 5.55 6.97 2.33
CA VAL A 57 4.37 7.84 2.40
C VAL A 57 4.28 8.48 3.78
N VAL A 58 3.80 9.72 3.82
CA VAL A 58 3.59 10.43 5.09
C VAL A 58 2.12 10.38 5.44
N LEU A 59 1.80 9.76 6.58
CA LEU A 59 0.48 9.87 7.16
C LEU A 59 0.40 11.15 7.99
N ALA A 60 -0.35 12.12 7.49
CA ALA A 60 -0.62 13.40 8.13
C ALA A 60 -2.13 13.60 8.31
N ARG A 61 -2.51 14.57 9.15
CA ARG A 61 -3.88 15.04 9.30
C ARG A 61 -3.94 16.53 8.94
N PRO A 62 -5.08 17.02 8.42
CA PRO A 62 -5.31 18.45 8.29
C PRO A 62 -5.06 19.14 9.63
N LEU A 63 -4.45 20.33 9.57
CA LEU A 63 -4.44 21.25 10.69
C LEU A 63 -5.77 22.00 10.62
N ASP A 64 -6.60 21.84 11.65
CA ASP A 64 -7.84 22.60 11.81
C ASP A 64 -7.58 24.09 11.99
#